data_AF-A0A4R4JCJ1-F1
#
_entry.id   AF-A0A4R4JCJ1-F1
#
_cell.length_a   1.000
_cell.length_b   1.000
_cell.length_c   1.000
_cell.angle_alpha   90.00
_cell.angle_beta   90.00
_cell.angle_gamma   90.00
#
_symmetry.space_group_name_H-M   'P 1'
#
loop_
_entity.id
_entity.type
_entity.pdbx_description
1 polymer ?
#
loop_
_entity_poly.entity_id
_entity_poly.type
_entity_poly.pdbx_seq_one_letter_code
_entity_poly.pdbx_strand_id
1 'polypeptide(L)'
;MAYEPSDLMGDVVSLVEKRWANVRDVEMLGHALGLQDSQTQIHFYRELKRLIRLIPVEVFSDEEQRQNLLNACQLALDTAIEREEDELWSGEGTS
;
A
#
# COMPACT_ATOMS: atom_id res chain seq x y z
N MET A 1 6.46 -11.80 -17.84
CA MET A 1 7.64 -11.75 -16.94
C MET A 1 7.10 -11.97 -15.55
N ALA A 2 7.75 -12.77 -14.71
CA ALA A 2 7.35 -12.87 -13.30
C ALA A 2 7.67 -11.52 -12.62
N TYR A 3 6.87 -11.13 -11.63
CA TYR A 3 7.13 -9.93 -10.84
C TYR A 3 8.25 -10.26 -9.85
N GLU A 4 9.43 -9.69 -10.09
CA GLU A 4 10.65 -10.00 -9.35
C GLU A 4 10.87 -8.99 -8.20
N PRO A 5 11.71 -9.32 -7.20
CA PRO A 5 12.01 -8.39 -6.11
C PRO A 5 12.55 -7.02 -6.56
N SER A 6 13.25 -6.97 -7.71
CA SER A 6 13.73 -5.72 -8.30
C SER A 6 12.60 -4.85 -8.85
N ASP A 7 11.53 -5.46 -9.34
CA ASP A 7 10.36 -4.74 -9.85
C ASP A 7 9.63 -4.07 -8.69
N LEU A 8 9.43 -4.80 -7.57
CA LEU A 8 8.87 -4.24 -6.35
C LEU A 8 9.68 -3.06 -5.81
N MET A 9 11.00 -3.21 -5.73
CA MET A 9 11.85 -2.12 -5.29
C MET A 9 11.80 -0.93 -6.25
N GLY A 10 11.73 -1.17 -7.55
CA GLY A 10 11.58 -0.11 -8.57
C GLY A 10 10.25 0.64 -8.43
N ASP A 11 9.16 -0.07 -8.18
CA ASP A 11 7.84 0.55 -7.97
C ASP A 11 7.80 1.35 -6.66
N VAL A 12 8.43 0.84 -5.59
CA VAL A 12 8.56 1.58 -4.31
C VAL A 12 9.40 2.85 -4.49
N VAL A 13 10.51 2.79 -5.22
CA VAL A 13 11.32 3.98 -5.55
C VAL A 13 10.50 4.97 -6.36
N SER A 14 9.78 4.51 -7.38
CA SER A 14 8.91 5.35 -8.20
C SER A 14 7.82 6.04 -7.38
N LEU A 15 7.29 5.35 -6.36
CA LEU A 15 6.28 5.88 -5.46
C LEU A 15 6.85 6.93 -4.51
N VAL A 16 8.08 6.73 -4.03
CA VAL A 16 8.82 7.71 -3.21
C VAL A 16 9.14 8.98 -4.00
N GLU A 17 9.43 8.86 -5.29
CA GLU A 17 9.70 10.01 -6.18
C GLU A 17 8.43 10.72 -6.67
N LYS A 18 7.26 10.05 -6.59
CA LYS A 18 6.00 10.59 -7.12
C LYS A 18 5.46 11.74 -6.27
N ARG A 19 5.32 12.92 -6.88
CA ARG A 19 4.61 14.06 -6.28
C ARG A 19 3.11 13.77 -6.25
N TRP A 20 2.47 13.94 -5.08
CA TRP A 20 1.02 13.69 -4.90
C TRP A 20 0.60 12.22 -5.09
N ALA A 21 1.37 11.27 -4.57
CA ALA A 21 0.95 9.88 -4.49
C ALA A 21 -0.43 9.73 -3.82
N ASN A 22 -1.30 8.89 -4.37
CA ASN A 22 -2.65 8.66 -3.86
C ASN A 22 -2.86 7.18 -3.50
N VAL A 23 -4.03 6.86 -2.93
CA VAL A 23 -4.38 5.49 -2.49
C VAL A 23 -4.23 4.45 -3.61
N ARG A 24 -4.64 4.78 -4.84
CA ARG A 24 -4.56 3.86 -5.97
C ARG A 24 -3.12 3.55 -6.33
N ASP A 25 -2.22 4.51 -6.18
CA ASP A 25 -0.79 4.31 -6.43
C ASP A 25 -0.20 3.24 -5.51
N VAL A 26 -0.69 3.20 -4.26
CA VAL A 26 -0.31 2.19 -3.28
C VAL A 26 -0.98 0.85 -3.57
N GLU A 27 -2.28 0.85 -3.92
CA GLU A 27 -3.01 -0.38 -4.25
C GLU A 27 -2.41 -1.10 -5.46
N MET A 28 -1.86 -0.37 -6.45
CA MET A 28 -1.20 -0.98 -7.60
C MET A 28 -0.02 -1.90 -7.23
N LEU A 29 0.70 -1.61 -6.13
CA LEU A 29 1.76 -2.51 -5.64
C LEU A 29 1.18 -3.86 -5.18
N GLY A 30 0.07 -3.83 -4.45
CA GLY A 30 -0.62 -5.04 -4.01
C GLY A 30 -1.15 -5.85 -5.20
N HIS A 31 -1.69 -5.16 -6.22
CA HIS A 31 -2.13 -5.79 -7.46
C HIS A 31 -0.99 -6.40 -8.27
N ALA A 32 0.16 -5.72 -8.37
CA ALA A 32 1.33 -6.21 -9.08
C ALA A 32 1.92 -7.48 -8.43
N LEU A 33 1.87 -7.56 -7.11
CA LEU A 33 2.22 -8.75 -6.32
C LEU A 33 1.16 -9.87 -6.40
N GLY A 34 0.00 -9.63 -7.01
CA GLY A 34 -1.08 -10.60 -7.09
C GLY A 34 -1.75 -10.91 -5.74
N LEU A 35 -1.72 -9.97 -4.78
CA LEU A 35 -2.35 -10.15 -3.48
C LEU A 35 -3.87 -10.13 -3.65
N GLN A 36 -4.53 -11.28 -3.47
CA GLN A 36 -5.99 -11.39 -3.61
C GLN A 36 -6.73 -11.39 -2.27
N ASP A 37 -6.08 -11.89 -1.22
CA ASP A 37 -6.64 -12.02 0.11
C ASP A 37 -6.55 -10.70 0.89
N SER A 38 -7.69 -10.23 1.42
CA SER A 38 -7.81 -8.96 2.15
C SER A 38 -6.88 -8.92 3.36
N GLN A 39 -6.74 -10.02 4.10
CA GLN A 39 -5.84 -10.08 5.26
C GLN A 39 -4.37 -9.89 4.85
N THR A 40 -3.95 -10.53 3.76
CA THR A 40 -2.61 -10.39 3.18
C THR A 40 -2.37 -8.96 2.67
N GLN A 41 -3.37 -8.33 2.04
CA GLN A 41 -3.30 -6.93 1.63
C GLN A 41 -3.13 -5.98 2.82
N ILE A 42 -3.92 -6.17 3.90
CA ILE A 42 -3.82 -5.40 5.16
C ILE A 42 -2.40 -5.50 5.73
N HIS A 43 -1.85 -6.72 5.80
CA HIS A 43 -0.48 -6.93 6.26
C HIS A 43 0.53 -6.21 5.37
N PHE A 44 0.40 -6.32 4.06
CA PHE A 44 1.29 -5.68 3.10
C PHE A 44 1.28 -4.14 3.24
N TYR A 45 0.11 -3.49 3.22
CA TYR A 45 0.03 -2.02 3.32
C TYR A 45 0.53 -1.51 4.68
N ARG A 46 0.32 -2.27 5.75
CA ARG A 46 0.86 -1.96 7.08
C ARG A 46 2.39 -1.99 7.07
N GLU A 47 3.01 -3.01 6.51
CA GLU A 47 4.47 -3.12 6.43
C GLU A 47 5.06 -2.11 5.44
N LEU A 48 4.40 -1.86 4.32
CA LEU A 48 4.81 -0.83 3.37
C LEU A 48 4.84 0.54 4.03
N LYS A 49 3.78 0.92 4.78
CA LYS A 49 3.77 2.18 5.54
C LYS A 49 4.93 2.25 6.55
N ARG A 50 5.22 1.14 7.25
CA ARG A 50 6.36 1.08 8.19
C ARG A 50 7.69 1.28 7.46
N LEU A 51 7.88 0.64 6.32
CA LEU A 51 9.05 0.78 5.47
C LEU A 51 9.23 2.24 5.03
N ILE A 52 8.19 2.89 4.49
CA ILE A 52 8.25 4.30 4.07
C ILE A 52 8.62 5.22 5.25
N ARG A 53 8.17 4.94 6.48
CA ARG A 53 8.57 5.73 7.66
C ARG A 53 10.05 5.62 7.99
N LEU A 54 10.70 4.50 7.68
CA LEU A 54 12.12 4.26 7.93
C LEU A 54 13.02 4.89 6.87
N ILE A 55 12.48 5.26 5.71
CA ILE A 55 13.26 5.96 4.67
C ILE A 55 13.63 7.37 5.18
N PRO A 56 14.91 7.78 5.07
CA PRO A 56 15.34 9.13 5.42
C PRO A 56 14.56 10.20 4.65
N VAL A 57 14.25 11.32 5.30
CA VAL A 57 13.47 12.41 4.68
C VAL A 57 14.18 12.98 3.46
N GLU A 58 15.51 12.94 3.44
CA GLU A 58 16.37 13.45 2.38
C GLU A 58 16.23 12.69 1.05
N VAL A 59 15.62 11.50 1.08
CA VAL A 59 15.30 10.72 -0.12
C VAL A 59 14.02 11.24 -0.81
N PHE A 60 13.14 11.89 -0.06
CA PHE A 60 11.93 12.51 -0.59
C PHE A 60 12.25 13.92 -1.11
N SER A 61 11.39 14.45 -2.00
CA SER A 61 11.57 15.84 -2.49
C SER A 61 11.40 16.86 -1.38
N ASP A 62 10.44 16.61 -0.48
CA ASP A 62 10.15 17.40 0.71
C ASP A 62 9.34 16.58 1.74
N GLU A 63 9.20 17.12 2.96
CA GLU A 63 8.43 16.46 4.03
C GLU A 63 6.93 16.36 3.70
N GLU A 64 6.39 17.30 2.91
CA GLU A 64 4.98 17.28 2.51
C GLU A 64 4.68 16.04 1.63
N GLN A 65 5.55 15.74 0.68
CA GLN A 65 5.48 14.56 -0.17
C GLN A 65 5.56 13.29 0.66
N ARG A 66 6.51 13.21 1.59
CA ARG A 66 6.64 12.08 2.51
C ARG A 66 5.35 11.86 3.30
N GLN A 67 4.80 12.93 3.87
CA GLN A 67 3.57 12.87 4.63
C GLN A 67 2.38 12.48 3.75
N ASN A 68 2.31 12.99 2.53
CA ASN A 68 1.28 12.63 1.54
C ASN A 68 1.35 11.13 1.20
N LEU A 69 2.54 10.58 0.98
CA LEU A 69 2.69 9.14 0.72
C LEU A 69 2.28 8.28 1.94
N LEU A 70 2.66 8.71 3.15
CA LEU A 70 2.24 8.02 4.37
C LEU A 70 0.72 8.04 4.57
N ASN A 71 0.07 9.13 4.18
CA ASN A 71 -1.39 9.25 4.18
C ASN A 71 -2.02 8.33 3.13
N ALA A 72 -1.47 8.28 1.91
CA ALA A 72 -1.92 7.36 0.87
C ALA A 72 -1.82 5.90 1.32
N CYS A 73 -0.72 5.52 1.98
CA CYS A 73 -0.56 4.17 2.55
C CYS A 73 -1.57 3.88 3.66
N GLN A 74 -1.90 4.88 4.49
CA GLN A 74 -2.93 4.72 5.52
C GLN A 74 -4.30 4.51 4.90
N LEU A 75 -4.68 5.30 3.89
CA LEU A 75 -5.95 5.15 3.19
C LEU A 75 -6.06 3.76 2.53
N ALA A 76 -4.99 3.25 1.92
CA ALA A 76 -4.98 1.91 1.33
C ALA A 76 -5.18 0.81 2.39
N LEU A 77 -4.54 0.98 3.55
CA LEU A 77 -4.72 0.09 4.69
C LEU A 77 -6.16 0.12 5.21
N ASP A 78 -6.74 1.31 5.38
CA ASP A 78 -8.10 1.48 5.88
C ASP A 78 -9.11 0.87 4.89
N THR A 79 -8.96 1.12 3.58
CA THR A 79 -9.79 0.50 2.55
C THR A 79 -9.68 -1.02 2.53
N ALA A 80 -8.50 -1.60 2.80
CA ALA A 80 -8.35 -3.05 2.87
C ALA A 80 -9.03 -3.64 4.12
N ILE A 81 -9.02 -2.93 5.25
CA ILE A 81 -9.75 -3.31 6.46
C ILE A 81 -11.26 -3.25 6.22
N GLU A 82 -11.77 -2.16 5.63
CA GLU A 82 -13.19 -2.03 5.29
C GLU A 82 -13.68 -3.18 4.39
N ARG A 83 -12.88 -3.57 3.38
CA ARG A 83 -13.19 -4.72 2.51
C ARG A 83 -13.24 -6.04 3.27
N GLU A 84 -12.30 -6.27 4.19
CA GLU A 84 -12.28 -7.47 5.02
C GLU A 84 -13.49 -7.53 5.95
N GLU A 85 -13.87 -6.41 6.57
CA GLU A 85 -15.07 -6.30 7.41
C GLU A 85 -16.35 -6.62 6.60
N ASP A 86 -16.48 -6.07 5.39
CA ASP A 86 -17.60 -6.35 4.47
C ASP A 86 -17.65 -7.83 4.05
N GLU A 87 -16.51 -8.46 3.79
CA GLU A 87 -16.39 -9.90 3.46
C GLU A 87 -16.84 -10.78 4.64
N LEU A 88 -16.44 -10.44 5.87
CA LEU A 88 -16.85 -11.15 7.07
C LEU A 88 -18.37 -11.04 7.31
N TRP A 89 -18.93 -9.82 7.23
CA TRP A 89 -20.36 -9.61 7.44
C TRP A 89 -21.23 -10.25 6.34
N SER A 90 -20.77 -10.26 5.09
CA SER A 90 -21.48 -10.92 3.99
C SER A 90 -21.39 -12.45 4.06
N GLY A 91 -20.30 -13.00 4.61
CA GLY A 91 -20.14 -14.43 4.87
C GLY A 91 -21.03 -14.95 6.01
N GLU A 92 -21.24 -14.15 7.06
CA GLU A 92 -22.07 -14.51 8.22
C GLU A 92 -23.59 -14.58 7.91
N GLY A 93 -24.04 -13.97 6.80
CA GLY A 93 -25.45 -13.96 6.39
C GLY A 93 -25.96 -15.22 5.67
N THR A 94 -25.13 -16.25 5.47
CA THR A 94 -25.46 -17.44 4.66
C THR A 94 -25.38 -18.79 5.40
N SER A 95 -25.25 -18.79 6.74
CA SER A 95 -25.24 -20.03 7.55
C SER A 95 -26.51 -20.22 8.38
#